data_AF-A0A4D4K3B3-F1
#
_entry.id   AF-A0A4D4K3B3-F1
#
_cell.length_a   1.000
_cell.length_b   1.000
_cell.length_c   1.000
_cell.angle_alpha   90.00
_cell.angle_beta   90.00
_cell.angle_gamma   90.00
#
_symmetry.space_group_name_H-M   'P 1'
#
loop_
_entity.id
_entity.type
_entity.pdbx_description
1 polymer ?
#
loop_
_entity_poly.entity_id
_entity_poly.type
_entity_poly.pdbx_seq_one_letter_code
_entity_poly.pdbx_strand_id
1 'polypeptide(L)'
;MVEALCRLDDPTARPWLLRRACDGDFLNAYFVGSVARTAGLHEVLTGPGVDADITDHTGRLLLVMTYSQGMGMTLSRYPHAEEVLAAHLRHLERSGPTATRYCLAAWLASSLGEHGEHGEHGDSVSIGPAQRWQSYRDGYLALLERDDWCETARNALAVKDPGIVRLVETSSGRQLRAFADRPPSGEE
;
A
#
# COMPACT_ATOMS: atom_id res chain seq x y z
N MET A 1 19.00 11.39 -3.27
CA MET A 1 19.05 11.95 -1.90
C MET A 1 18.70 10.91 -0.85
N VAL A 2 17.50 10.29 -0.90
CA VAL A 2 17.10 9.22 0.05
C VAL A 2 18.10 8.07 0.10
N GLU A 3 18.57 7.59 -1.06
CA GLU A 3 19.55 6.50 -1.12
C GLU A 3 20.87 6.83 -0.41
N ALA A 4 21.33 8.09 -0.49
CA ALA A 4 22.52 8.53 0.23
C ALA A 4 22.31 8.51 1.75
N LEU A 5 21.13 8.94 2.22
CA LEU A 5 20.76 8.83 3.64
C LEU A 5 20.72 7.38 4.12
N CYS A 6 20.20 6.46 3.30
CA CYS A 6 20.19 5.04 3.65
C CYS A 6 21.60 4.45 3.75
N ARG A 7 22.54 4.89 2.89
CA ARG A 7 23.95 4.45 2.93
C ARG A 7 24.72 4.97 4.14
N LEU A 8 24.36 6.16 4.63
CA LEU A 8 24.97 6.75 5.82
C LEU A 8 24.51 6.07 7.12
N ASP A 9 23.35 5.39 7.11
CA ASP A 9 22.69 4.79 8.29
C ASP A 9 22.71 5.72 9.51
N ASP A 10 22.51 7.01 9.26
CA ASP A 10 22.52 8.03 10.31
C ASP A 10 21.25 7.85 11.18
N PRO A 11 21.39 7.55 12.49
CA PRO A 11 20.25 7.41 13.39
C PRO A 11 19.35 8.65 13.41
N THR A 12 19.90 9.84 13.17
CA THR A 12 19.14 11.09 13.14
C THR A 12 18.23 11.22 11.92
N ALA A 13 18.53 10.50 10.83
CA ALA A 13 17.71 10.45 9.62
C ALA A 13 16.54 9.47 9.74
N ARG A 14 16.59 8.51 10.67
CA ARG A 14 15.57 7.44 10.81
C ARG A 14 14.14 7.98 11.00
N PRO A 15 13.87 8.98 11.87
CA PRO A 15 12.52 9.52 12.03
C PRO A 15 11.95 10.15 10.74
N TRP A 16 12.81 10.72 9.90
CA TRP A 16 12.42 11.26 8.60
C TRP A 16 12.18 10.14 7.59
N LEU A 17 13.06 9.14 7.56
CA LEU A 17 12.91 7.97 6.68
C LEU A 17 11.58 7.23 6.92
N LEU A 18 11.16 7.10 8.18
CA LEU A 18 9.92 6.45 8.61
C LEU A 18 8.63 7.20 8.25
N ARG A 19 8.70 8.48 7.88
CA ARG A 19 7.50 9.32 7.66
C ARG A 19 7.42 9.94 6.27
N ARG A 20 8.57 10.11 5.60
CA ARG A 20 8.66 11.00 4.44
C ARG A 20 9.44 10.46 3.25
N ALA A 21 10.19 9.37 3.41
CA ALA A 21 11.08 8.90 2.35
C ALA A 21 10.38 8.43 1.07
N CYS A 22 9.05 8.25 1.09
CA CYS A 22 8.27 7.70 0.00
C CYS A 22 6.96 8.48 -0.11
N ASP A 23 6.72 9.03 -1.29
CA ASP A 23 5.49 9.71 -1.68
C ASP A 23 4.58 8.86 -2.57
N GLY A 24 5.05 7.68 -3.00
CA GLY A 24 4.34 6.77 -3.91
C GLY A 24 4.74 6.90 -5.38
N ASP A 25 5.68 7.80 -5.72
CA ASP A 25 6.30 7.86 -7.06
C ASP A 25 6.98 6.53 -7.45
N PHE A 26 7.00 6.24 -8.76
CA PHE A 26 7.56 4.99 -9.29
C PHE A 26 9.06 4.86 -9.04
N LEU A 27 9.81 5.97 -8.99
CA LEU A 27 11.25 5.97 -8.71
C LEU A 27 11.57 5.51 -7.29
N ASN A 28 10.59 5.54 -6.38
CA ASN A 28 10.76 5.01 -5.03
C ASN A 28 11.11 3.51 -5.03
N ALA A 29 10.74 2.77 -6.08
CA ALA A 29 11.05 1.34 -6.22
C ALA A 29 12.55 1.03 -6.10
N TYR A 30 13.43 1.95 -6.51
CA TYR A 30 14.88 1.76 -6.43
C TYR A 30 15.42 1.77 -4.99
N PHE A 31 14.73 2.42 -4.06
CA PHE A 31 15.26 2.60 -2.69
C PHE A 31 14.31 2.18 -1.57
N VAL A 32 13.07 1.78 -1.88
CA VAL A 32 12.05 1.38 -0.89
C VAL A 32 12.57 0.31 0.08
N GLY A 33 13.33 -0.67 -0.43
CA GLY A 33 13.93 -1.73 0.39
C GLY A 33 15.05 -1.23 1.30
N SER A 34 15.84 -0.27 0.83
CA SER A 34 16.87 0.37 1.64
C SER A 34 16.24 1.19 2.76
N VAL A 35 15.17 1.94 2.46
CA VAL A 35 14.39 2.67 3.48
C VAL A 35 13.84 1.71 4.52
N ALA A 36 13.13 0.64 4.11
CA ALA A 36 12.51 -0.29 5.05
C ALA A 36 13.52 -0.96 6.00
N ARG A 37 14.73 -1.27 5.51
CA ARG A 37 15.81 -1.83 6.33
C ARG A 37 16.47 -0.80 7.23
N THR A 38 16.96 0.31 6.68
CA THR A 38 17.69 1.34 7.44
C THR A 38 16.81 1.97 8.53
N ALA A 39 15.52 2.11 8.25
CA ALA A 39 14.57 2.66 9.20
C ALA A 39 14.11 1.66 10.29
N GLY A 40 14.48 0.37 10.18
CA GLY A 40 13.99 -0.66 11.10
C GLY A 40 12.46 -0.80 11.05
N LEU A 41 11.86 -0.73 9.85
CA LEU A 41 10.41 -0.59 9.69
C LEU A 41 9.61 -1.64 10.48
N HIS A 42 10.03 -2.89 10.43
CA HIS A 42 9.37 -4.00 11.13
C HIS A 42 9.39 -3.86 12.66
N GLU A 43 10.51 -3.38 13.23
CA GLU A 43 10.65 -3.14 14.68
C GLU A 43 9.74 -1.99 15.12
N VAL A 44 9.74 -0.90 14.35
CA VAL A 44 8.92 0.28 14.66
C VAL A 44 7.44 -0.05 14.56
N LEU A 45 7.02 -0.74 13.50
CA LEU A 45 5.60 -1.00 13.27
C LEU A 45 5.01 -2.03 14.24
N THR A 46 5.84 -2.90 14.81
CA THR A 46 5.41 -3.85 15.85
C THR A 46 5.57 -3.30 17.27
N GLY A 47 6.29 -2.19 17.45
CA GLY A 47 6.52 -1.55 18.73
C GLY A 47 5.38 -0.64 19.22
N PRO A 48 5.42 -0.23 20.51
CA PRO A 48 4.51 0.77 21.03
C PRO A 48 4.82 2.16 20.45
N GLY A 49 3.79 2.96 20.12
CA GLY A 49 3.97 4.36 19.72
C GLY A 49 4.01 4.66 18.22
N VAL A 50 3.50 3.74 17.38
CA VAL A 50 3.27 4.02 15.96
C VAL A 50 2.21 5.11 15.80
N ASP A 51 2.58 6.19 15.14
CA ASP A 51 1.68 7.30 14.80
C ASP A 51 1.05 7.11 13.40
N ALA A 52 0.09 8.00 13.10
CA ALA A 52 -0.62 8.00 11.82
C ALA A 52 0.31 8.20 10.62
N ASP A 53 1.33 9.07 10.75
CA ASP A 53 2.27 9.38 9.67
C ASP A 53 3.12 8.15 9.31
N ILE A 54 3.60 7.41 10.31
CA ILE A 54 4.34 6.16 10.11
C ILE A 54 3.43 5.12 9.46
N THR A 55 2.19 4.99 9.91
CA THR A 55 1.22 4.04 9.33
C THR A 55 0.98 4.36 7.85
N ASP A 56 0.67 5.62 7.53
CA ASP A 56 0.35 6.05 6.18
C ASP A 56 1.56 5.94 5.24
N HIS A 57 2.76 6.27 5.74
CA HIS A 57 4.01 6.10 5.00
C HIS A 57 4.33 4.62 4.76
N THR A 58 4.08 3.75 5.75
CA THR A 58 4.28 2.30 5.61
C THR A 58 3.38 1.73 4.52
N GLY A 59 2.11 2.14 4.45
CA GLY A 59 1.21 1.74 3.37
C GLY A 59 1.77 2.07 1.98
N ARG A 60 2.39 3.24 1.81
CA ARG A 60 3.05 3.62 0.55
C ARG A 60 4.29 2.77 0.26
N LEU A 61 5.13 2.49 1.25
CA LEU A 61 6.29 1.59 1.07
C LEU A 61 5.84 0.20 0.62
N LEU A 62 4.85 -0.37 1.30
CA LEU A 62 4.29 -1.68 0.98
C LEU A 62 3.72 -1.71 -0.44
N LEU A 63 2.98 -0.67 -0.82
CA LEU A 63 2.42 -0.54 -2.16
C LEU A 63 3.53 -0.44 -3.22
N VAL A 64 4.56 0.38 -3.01
CA VAL A 64 5.71 0.45 -3.93
C VAL A 64 6.39 -0.92 -4.09
N MET A 65 6.51 -1.69 -3.02
CA MET A 65 7.08 -3.04 -3.06
C MET A 65 6.24 -4.03 -3.87
N THR A 66 4.96 -3.77 -4.17
CA THR A 66 4.16 -4.65 -5.05
C THR A 66 4.55 -4.52 -6.52
N TYR A 67 5.13 -3.38 -6.93
CA TYR A 67 5.54 -3.12 -8.32
C TYR A 67 7.03 -2.79 -8.47
N SER A 68 7.86 -3.12 -7.48
CA SER A 68 9.32 -2.85 -7.50
C SER A 68 10.16 -3.86 -8.30
N GLN A 69 9.51 -4.70 -9.10
CA GLN A 69 10.18 -5.75 -9.87
C GLN A 69 11.16 -5.15 -10.90
N GLY A 70 12.35 -5.74 -11.00
CA GLY A 70 13.43 -5.23 -11.87
C GLY A 70 14.11 -3.94 -11.39
N MET A 71 13.56 -3.25 -10.38
CA MET A 71 14.09 -1.98 -9.86
C MET A 71 14.69 -2.12 -8.46
N GLY A 72 14.07 -2.92 -7.58
CA GLY A 72 14.49 -3.00 -6.19
C GLY A 72 13.84 -4.13 -5.39
N MET A 73 13.58 -3.84 -4.11
CA MET A 73 13.03 -4.82 -3.17
C MET A 73 11.53 -4.98 -3.36
N THR A 74 11.09 -6.22 -3.48
CA THR A 74 9.70 -6.59 -3.67
C THR A 74 9.14 -7.20 -2.39
N LEU A 75 7.80 -7.28 -2.26
CA LEU A 75 7.19 -7.93 -1.09
C LEU A 75 7.66 -9.38 -0.92
N SER A 76 7.81 -10.15 -2.01
CA SER A 76 8.34 -11.53 -1.95
C SER A 76 9.75 -11.63 -1.39
N ARG A 77 10.57 -10.59 -1.60
CA ARG A 77 11.99 -10.54 -1.19
C ARG A 77 12.22 -9.79 0.12
N TYR A 78 11.18 -9.19 0.70
CA TYR A 78 11.28 -8.50 1.97
C TYR A 78 11.03 -9.49 3.13
N PRO A 79 12.03 -9.78 3.98
CA PRO A 79 11.91 -10.84 5.00
C PRO A 79 10.75 -10.65 5.98
N HIS A 80 10.43 -9.40 6.30
CA HIS A 80 9.40 -9.04 7.28
C HIS A 80 8.06 -8.63 6.63
N ALA A 81 7.85 -8.93 5.35
CA ALA A 81 6.67 -8.47 4.60
C ALA A 81 5.35 -8.82 5.31
N GLU A 82 5.23 -10.06 5.78
CA GLU A 82 4.03 -10.57 6.43
C GLU A 82 3.77 -9.89 7.79
N GLU A 83 4.82 -9.76 8.61
CA GLU A 83 4.76 -9.06 9.90
C GLU A 83 4.32 -7.59 9.72
N VAL A 84 4.89 -6.92 8.71
CA VAL A 84 4.62 -5.51 8.41
C VAL A 84 3.21 -5.33 7.83
N LEU A 85 2.75 -6.22 6.94
CA LEU A 85 1.38 -6.23 6.44
C LEU A 85 0.36 -6.44 7.57
N ALA A 86 0.60 -7.42 8.44
CA ALA A 86 -0.24 -7.70 9.60
C ALA A 86 -0.32 -6.52 10.57
N ALA A 87 0.83 -5.89 10.85
CA ALA A 87 0.88 -4.72 11.73
C ALA A 87 0.19 -3.52 11.09
N HIS A 88 0.45 -3.22 9.81
CA HIS A 88 -0.17 -2.12 9.09
C HIS A 88 -1.70 -2.23 9.10
N LEU A 89 -2.26 -3.42 8.83
CA LEU A 89 -3.70 -3.66 8.88
C LEU A 89 -4.29 -3.33 10.26
N ARG A 90 -3.66 -3.82 11.35
CA ARG A 90 -4.06 -3.53 12.74
C ARG A 90 -3.96 -2.04 13.09
N HIS A 91 -3.05 -1.29 12.48
CA HIS A 91 -2.94 0.16 12.68
C HIS A 91 -4.04 0.91 11.92
N LEU A 92 -4.38 0.51 10.70
CA LEU A 92 -5.49 1.09 9.93
C LEU A 92 -6.84 0.89 10.63
N GLU A 93 -7.09 -0.30 11.17
CA GLU A 93 -8.32 -0.60 11.93
C GLU A 93 -8.55 0.36 13.11
N ARG A 94 -7.47 0.80 13.77
CA ARG A 94 -7.50 1.71 14.93
C ARG A 94 -7.51 3.19 14.53
N SER A 95 -6.86 3.53 13.44
CA SER A 95 -6.64 4.93 13.04
C SER A 95 -7.83 5.53 12.28
N GLY A 96 -8.75 4.69 11.80
CA GLY A 96 -9.93 5.09 11.06
C GLY A 96 -9.65 5.51 9.60
N PRO A 97 -10.71 5.67 8.80
CA PRO A 97 -10.61 5.93 7.37
C PRO A 97 -10.17 7.36 7.04
N THR A 98 -9.41 7.49 5.97
CA THR A 98 -9.20 8.73 5.21
C THR A 98 -9.27 8.38 3.72
N ALA A 99 -9.46 9.36 2.84
CA ALA A 99 -9.45 9.13 1.39
C ALA A 99 -8.15 8.42 0.93
N THR A 100 -7.00 8.88 1.43
CA THR A 100 -5.69 8.28 1.14
C THR A 100 -5.58 6.85 1.65
N ARG A 101 -6.03 6.56 2.88
CA ARG A 101 -6.01 5.19 3.43
C ARG A 101 -6.92 4.24 2.67
N TYR A 102 -8.10 4.71 2.27
CA TYR A 102 -9.03 3.95 1.44
C TYR A 102 -8.38 3.57 0.11
N CYS A 103 -7.78 4.54 -0.59
CA CYS A 103 -7.03 4.29 -1.81
C CYS A 103 -5.91 3.27 -1.59
N LEU A 104 -5.05 3.48 -0.59
CA LEU A 104 -3.93 2.58 -0.30
C LEU A 104 -4.40 1.15 -0.02
N ALA A 105 -5.45 0.97 0.80
CA ALA A 105 -6.03 -0.34 1.08
C ALA A 105 -6.57 -1.01 -0.19
N ALA A 106 -7.26 -0.25 -1.06
CA ALA A 106 -7.78 -0.76 -2.32
C ALA A 106 -6.67 -1.19 -3.29
N TRP A 107 -5.63 -0.38 -3.45
CA TRP A 107 -4.48 -0.71 -4.30
C TRP A 107 -3.72 -1.92 -3.78
N LEU A 108 -3.48 -1.98 -2.47
CA LEU A 108 -2.86 -3.15 -1.84
C LEU A 108 -3.72 -4.41 -2.03
N ALA A 109 -5.03 -4.34 -1.77
CA ALA A 109 -5.92 -5.48 -1.98
C ALA A 109 -5.93 -5.98 -3.44
N SER A 110 -5.89 -5.06 -4.41
CA SER A 110 -5.79 -5.40 -5.84
C SER A 110 -4.45 -6.07 -6.13
N SER A 111 -3.32 -5.43 -5.78
CA SER A 111 -1.98 -5.95 -6.06
C SER A 111 -1.71 -7.29 -5.39
N LEU A 112 -2.20 -7.51 -4.16
CA LEU A 112 -2.04 -8.80 -3.46
C LEU A 112 -2.89 -9.93 -4.06
N GLY A 113 -3.94 -9.59 -4.83
CA GLY A 113 -4.83 -10.54 -5.50
C GLY A 113 -4.52 -10.77 -6.97
N GLU A 114 -3.67 -9.95 -7.58
CA GLU A 114 -3.19 -10.15 -8.95
C GLU A 114 -2.46 -11.49 -9.00
N HIS A 115 -3.01 -12.39 -9.81
CA HIS A 115 -2.45 -13.72 -9.96
C HIS A 115 -1.09 -13.55 -10.63
N GLY A 116 -0.04 -14.01 -9.97
CA GLY A 116 1.23 -14.31 -10.63
C GLY A 116 1.00 -15.50 -11.56
N GLU A 117 0.23 -15.30 -12.63
CA GLU A 117 0.10 -16.29 -13.68
C GLU A 117 1.49 -16.46 -14.26
N HIS A 118 1.97 -17.70 -14.28
CA HIS A 118 3.18 -18.06 -14.99
C HIS A 118 2.94 -17.74 -16.45
N GLY A 119 3.42 -16.58 -16.92
CA GLY A 119 3.49 -16.32 -18.34
C GLY A 119 4.22 -17.50 -19.00
N GLU A 120 3.69 -17.99 -20.12
CA GLU A 120 4.24 -19.08 -20.93
C GLU A 120 5.69 -18.84 -21.38
N HIS A 121 6.24 -17.66 -21.07
CA HIS A 121 7.60 -17.23 -21.31
C HIS A 121 8.38 -16.93 -20.01
N GLY A 122 8.23 -17.74 -18.95
CA GLY A 122 9.22 -17.87 -17.84
C GLY A 122 9.58 -16.65 -16.98
N ASP A 123 9.19 -15.43 -17.35
CA ASP A 123 9.55 -14.15 -16.73
C ASP A 123 8.34 -13.53 -16.01
N SER A 124 7.51 -14.36 -15.38
CA SER A 124 6.52 -13.89 -14.42
C SER A 124 7.24 -13.50 -13.13
N VAL A 125 7.78 -12.29 -13.14
CA VAL A 125 8.45 -11.66 -12.00
C VAL A 125 7.37 -11.23 -11.00
N SER A 126 6.90 -12.20 -10.22
CA SER A 126 5.77 -12.10 -9.31
C SER A 126 6.16 -11.54 -7.93
N ILE A 127 5.21 -10.87 -7.25
CA ILE A 127 5.30 -10.55 -5.81
C ILE A 127 5.18 -11.80 -4.91
N GLY A 128 5.22 -12.99 -5.51
CA GLY A 128 4.99 -14.27 -4.84
C GLY A 128 3.58 -14.80 -5.13
N PRO A 129 3.31 -16.07 -4.80
CA PRO A 129 2.01 -16.67 -5.04
C PRO A 129 0.91 -15.90 -4.29
N ALA A 130 -0.20 -15.58 -4.99
CA ALA A 130 -1.32 -14.82 -4.41
C ALA A 130 -1.87 -15.47 -3.11
N GLN A 131 -1.81 -16.81 -3.01
CA GLN A 131 -2.23 -17.55 -1.82
C GLN A 131 -1.44 -17.16 -0.56
N ARG A 132 -0.17 -16.76 -0.70
CA ARG A 132 0.64 -16.24 0.43
C ARG A 132 0.04 -14.96 1.02
N TRP A 133 -0.58 -14.14 0.17
CA TRP A 133 -1.06 -12.81 0.55
C TRP A 133 -2.55 -12.77 0.86
N GLN A 134 -3.25 -13.91 0.71
CA GLN A 134 -4.70 -13.99 0.76
C GLN A 134 -5.28 -13.42 2.06
N SER A 135 -4.76 -13.82 3.22
CA SER A 135 -5.28 -13.34 4.51
C SER A 135 -5.14 -11.82 4.68
N TYR A 136 -4.06 -11.21 4.16
CA TYR A 136 -3.85 -9.76 4.24
C TYR A 136 -4.73 -9.02 3.24
N ARG A 137 -4.87 -9.56 2.03
CA ARG A 137 -5.82 -9.07 1.02
C ARG A 137 -7.24 -9.03 1.57
N ASP A 138 -7.68 -10.13 2.15
CA ASP A 138 -9.03 -10.26 2.72
C ASP A 138 -9.23 -9.27 3.88
N GLY A 139 -8.19 -9.03 4.67
CA GLY A 139 -8.19 -7.98 5.70
C GLY A 139 -8.38 -6.57 5.14
N TYR A 140 -7.66 -6.18 4.09
CA TYR A 140 -7.86 -4.88 3.44
C TYR A 140 -9.24 -4.78 2.79
N LEU A 141 -9.74 -5.85 2.15
CA LEU A 141 -11.08 -5.88 1.60
C LEU A 141 -12.13 -5.70 2.71
N ALA A 142 -11.98 -6.39 3.85
CA ALA A 142 -12.87 -6.24 4.99
C ALA A 142 -12.92 -4.79 5.52
N LEU A 143 -11.81 -4.05 5.48
CA LEU A 143 -11.79 -2.62 5.80
C LEU A 143 -12.62 -1.80 4.79
N LEU A 144 -12.42 -2.04 3.49
CA LEU A 144 -13.12 -1.33 2.41
C LEU A 144 -14.63 -1.59 2.42
N GLU A 145 -15.05 -2.74 2.94
CA GLU A 145 -16.45 -3.12 3.10
C GLU A 145 -17.13 -2.48 4.32
N ARG A 146 -16.41 -1.77 5.20
CA ARG A 146 -17.03 -1.11 6.36
C ARG A 146 -17.77 0.18 5.96
N ASP A 147 -18.85 0.48 6.68
CA ASP A 147 -19.69 1.65 6.40
C ASP A 147 -18.95 2.97 6.52
N ASP A 148 -18.12 3.15 7.55
CA ASP A 148 -17.31 4.34 7.79
C ASP A 148 -16.27 4.57 6.68
N TRP A 149 -15.67 3.49 6.16
CA TRP A 149 -14.72 3.53 5.04
C TRP A 149 -15.42 3.85 3.73
N CYS A 150 -16.56 3.20 3.46
CA CYS A 150 -17.38 3.46 2.29
C CYS A 150 -17.89 4.91 2.26
N GLU A 151 -18.41 5.43 3.37
CA GLU A 151 -18.86 6.81 3.48
C GLU A 151 -17.72 7.80 3.20
N THR A 152 -16.55 7.57 3.80
CA THR A 152 -15.35 8.39 3.55
C THR A 152 -14.97 8.42 2.07
N ALA A 153 -14.99 7.27 1.40
CA ALA A 153 -14.67 7.16 -0.01
C ALA A 153 -15.69 7.87 -0.91
N ARG A 154 -16.99 7.76 -0.59
CA ARG A 154 -18.06 8.46 -1.33
C ARG A 154 -17.98 9.97 -1.16
N ASN A 155 -17.73 10.44 0.07
CA ASN A 155 -17.54 11.87 0.35
C ASN A 155 -16.32 12.42 -0.39
N ALA A 156 -15.21 11.68 -0.40
CA ALA A 156 -14.00 12.03 -1.14
C ALA A 156 -14.23 12.07 -2.65
N LEU A 157 -15.01 11.13 -3.20
CA LEU A 157 -15.40 11.15 -4.60
C LEU A 157 -16.27 12.37 -4.95
N ALA A 158 -17.19 12.76 -4.07
CA ALA A 158 -18.07 13.91 -4.27
C ALA A 158 -17.29 15.23 -4.39
N VAL A 159 -16.18 15.36 -3.65
CA VAL A 159 -15.25 16.51 -3.75
C VAL A 159 -14.14 16.32 -4.80
N LYS A 160 -14.23 15.25 -5.60
CA LYS A 160 -13.26 14.90 -6.66
C LYS A 160 -11.83 14.76 -6.14
N ASP A 161 -11.65 14.09 -5.00
CA ASP A 161 -10.32 13.72 -4.51
C ASP A 161 -9.54 12.98 -5.62
N PRO A 162 -8.33 13.44 -6.01
CA PRO A 162 -7.62 12.88 -7.16
C PRO A 162 -7.30 11.39 -7.03
N GLY A 163 -7.01 10.92 -5.81
CA GLY A 163 -6.70 9.51 -5.57
C GLY A 163 -7.92 8.63 -5.77
N ILE A 164 -9.07 9.07 -5.25
CA ILE A 164 -10.34 8.34 -5.38
C ILE A 164 -10.86 8.38 -6.83
N VAL A 165 -10.75 9.52 -7.53
CA VAL A 165 -11.09 9.62 -8.95
C VAL A 165 -10.28 8.62 -9.78
N ARG A 166 -8.97 8.57 -9.58
CA ARG A 166 -8.10 7.60 -10.28
C ARG A 166 -8.45 6.15 -9.91
N LEU A 167 -8.81 5.89 -8.66
CA LEU A 167 -9.21 4.55 -8.23
C LEU A 167 -10.47 4.08 -8.96
N VAL A 168 -11.52 4.92 -9.04
CA VAL A 168 -12.78 4.54 -9.70
C VAL A 168 -12.68 4.41 -11.21
N GLU A 169 -11.60 4.89 -11.84
CA GLU A 169 -11.33 4.66 -13.27
C GLU A 169 -10.83 3.22 -13.53
N THR A 170 -10.31 2.53 -12.52
CA THR A 170 -9.83 1.14 -12.66
C THR A 170 -10.96 0.12 -12.59
N SER A 171 -10.72 -1.10 -13.10
CA SER A 171 -11.64 -2.22 -12.96
C SER A 171 -11.85 -2.59 -11.49
N SER A 172 -10.76 -2.76 -10.73
CA SER A 172 -10.80 -3.12 -9.30
C SER A 172 -11.55 -2.07 -8.47
N GLY A 173 -11.32 -0.78 -8.72
CA GLY A 173 -12.00 0.30 -8.01
C GLY A 173 -13.51 0.33 -8.27
N ARG A 174 -13.96 0.09 -9.51
CA ARG A 174 -15.39 0.05 -9.85
C ARG A 174 -16.16 -1.07 -9.14
N GLN A 175 -15.47 -2.14 -8.75
CA GLN A 175 -16.08 -3.28 -8.06
C GLN A 175 -16.19 -3.09 -6.54
N LEU A 176 -15.55 -2.06 -5.96
CA LEU A 176 -15.62 -1.81 -4.53
C LEU A 176 -17.03 -1.37 -4.12
N ARG A 177 -17.53 -1.85 -2.96
CA ARG A 177 -18.85 -1.50 -2.41
C ARG A 177 -19.15 0.01 -2.35
N ALA A 178 -18.14 0.85 -2.13
CA ALA A 178 -18.33 2.30 -2.14
C ALA A 178 -18.85 2.84 -3.50
N PHE A 179 -18.57 2.14 -4.60
CA PHE A 179 -18.73 2.61 -5.98
C PHE A 179 -19.52 1.67 -6.90
N ALA A 180 -19.75 0.41 -6.49
CA ALA A 180 -20.39 -0.63 -7.30
C ALA A 180 -21.82 -0.30 -7.77
N ASP A 181 -22.54 0.54 -7.03
CA ASP A 181 -23.92 0.95 -7.35
C ASP A 181 -24.01 2.17 -8.29
N ARG A 182 -22.88 2.63 -8.86
CA ARG A 182 -22.89 3.81 -9.74
C ARG A 182 -23.31 3.41 -11.17
N PRO A 183 -24.32 4.06 -11.78
CA PRO A 183 -24.60 3.88 -13.20
C PRO A 183 -23.35 4.29 -14.02
N PRO A 184 -23.06 3.62 -15.16
CA PRO A 184 -21.95 4.03 -16.01
C PRO A 184 -22.16 5.50 -16.35
N SER A 185 -21.17 6.34 -16.00
CA SER A 185 -21.22 7.77 -16.30
C SER A 185 -21.37 7.88 -17.81
N GLY A 186 -22.54 8.33 -18.27
CA GLY A 186 -22.77 8.63 -19.68
C GLY A 186 -21.71 9.64 -20.12
N GLU A 187 -21.04 9.31 -21.21
CA GLU A 187 -20.30 10.28 -22.01
C GLU A 187 -21.29 11.37 -22.46
N GLU A 188 -21.04 12.61 -22.06
CA GLU A 188 -21.48 13.81 -22.78
C GLU A 188 -20.25 14.52 -23.33
#